data_AF-A0A1V6MZG4-F1
#
_entry.id   AF-A0A1V6MZG4-F1
#
_cell.length_a   1.000
_cell.length_b   1.000
_cell.length_c   1.000
_cell.angle_alpha   90.00
_cell.angle_beta   90.00
_cell.angle_gamma   90.00
#
_symmetry.space_group_name_H-M   'P 1'
#
loop_
_entity.id
_entity.type
_entity.pdbx_description
1 polymer ?
#
loop_
_entity_poly.entity_id
_entity_poly.type
_entity_poly.pdbx_seq_one_letter_code
_entity_poly.pdbx_strand_id
1 'polypeptide(L)'
;MDRLLAGTPLRSDGALAVLALAAEADVKRHVLTHRHTDLKDEFYAKVRAQGRIPDSERKLRAELKKTKERLAELIEENKRQQAEIETFARVVNVLTVENHQLRGQSGHKRALVVALRPAPEPGS
;
A
#
# COMPACT_ATOMS: atom_id res chain seq x y z
N MET A 1 -8.22 30.86 25.50
CA MET A 1 -8.57 29.44 25.71
C MET A 1 -9.97 29.14 25.18
N ASP A 2 -11.02 29.79 25.69
CA ASP A 2 -12.41 29.45 25.35
C ASP A 2 -12.74 29.57 23.86
N ARG A 3 -12.19 30.59 23.18
CA ARG A 3 -12.32 30.74 21.72
C ARG A 3 -11.73 29.56 20.93
N LEU A 4 -10.58 29.04 21.36
CA LEU A 4 -9.94 27.89 20.74
C LEU A 4 -10.78 26.62 20.95
N LEU A 5 -11.34 26.45 22.16
CA LEU A 5 -12.25 25.34 22.49
C LEU A 5 -13.59 25.45 21.75
N ALA A 6 -14.07 26.67 21.49
CA ALA A 6 -15.28 26.93 20.72
C ALA A 6 -15.11 26.69 19.21
N GLY A 7 -13.87 26.56 18.72
CA GLY A 7 -13.55 26.39 17.31
C GLY A 7 -13.51 27.70 16.52
N THR A 8 -13.39 28.85 17.20
CA THR A 8 -13.29 30.18 16.59
C THR A 8 -11.94 30.83 16.94
N PRO A 9 -10.80 30.27 16.50
CA PRO A 9 -9.48 30.82 16.77
C PRO A 9 -9.28 32.16 16.04
N LEU A 10 -8.53 33.08 16.65
CA LEU A 10 -8.18 34.37 16.06
C LEU A 10 -6.72 34.42 15.63
N ARG A 11 -5.83 33.77 16.39
CA ARG A 11 -4.37 33.86 16.22
C ARG A 11 -3.69 32.50 16.04
N SER A 12 -4.47 31.44 15.93
CA SER A 12 -3.98 30.06 15.81
C SER A 12 -4.66 29.32 14.66
N ASP A 13 -4.10 28.17 14.30
CA ASP A 13 -4.62 27.25 13.29
C ASP A 13 -5.87 26.46 13.76
N GLY A 14 -6.35 26.73 14.97
CA GLY A 14 -7.51 26.05 15.55
C GLY A 14 -7.22 24.63 16.06
N ALA A 15 -5.96 24.18 16.04
CA ALA A 15 -5.63 22.88 16.59
C ALA A 15 -5.90 22.87 18.12
N LEU A 16 -6.49 21.79 18.64
CA LEU A 16 -6.65 21.61 20.08
C LEU A 16 -5.34 21.11 20.72
N ALA A 17 -4.26 21.85 20.49
CA ALA A 17 -2.90 21.55 20.93
C ALA A 17 -2.29 22.74 21.68
N VAL A 18 -1.31 22.47 22.55
CA VAL A 18 -0.65 23.49 23.38
C VAL A 18 0.04 24.57 22.54
N LEU A 19 0.54 24.24 21.36
CA LEU A 19 1.13 25.21 20.45
C LEU A 19 0.10 26.23 19.95
N ALA A 20 -1.08 25.76 19.55
CA ALA A 20 -2.18 26.61 19.12
C ALA A 20 -2.78 27.40 20.29
N LEU A 21 -2.85 26.82 21.50
CA LEU A 21 -3.22 27.55 22.71
C LEU A 21 -2.24 28.69 23.02
N ALA A 22 -0.94 28.43 22.88
CA ALA A 22 0.11 29.42 23.08
C ALA A 22 -0.02 30.57 22.06
N ALA A 23 -0.21 30.23 20.78
CA ALA A 23 -0.43 31.19 19.71
C ALA A 23 -1.72 32.03 19.92
N GLU A 24 -2.82 31.39 20.34
CA GLU A 24 -4.09 32.07 20.64
C GLU A 24 -3.99 33.02 21.83
N ALA A 25 -3.17 32.67 22.83
CA ALA A 25 -2.93 33.49 24.01
C ALA A 25 -1.75 34.47 23.84
N ASP A 26 -1.11 34.52 22.67
CA ASP A 26 0.05 35.36 22.37
C ASP A 26 1.23 35.15 23.34
N VAL A 27 1.44 33.89 23.74
CA VAL A 27 2.53 33.48 24.65
C VAL A 27 3.42 32.43 24.00
N LYS A 28 4.68 32.35 24.44
CA LYS A 28 5.59 31.30 23.98
C LYS A 28 5.19 29.94 24.56
N ARG A 29 5.30 28.87 23.77
CA ARG A 29 4.98 27.49 24.18
C ARG A 29 5.62 27.09 25.53
N HIS A 30 6.89 27.45 25.74
CA HIS A 30 7.61 27.07 26.96
C HIS A 30 6.96 27.60 28.24
N VAL A 31 6.24 28.73 28.15
CA VAL A 31 5.52 29.32 29.28
C VAL A 31 4.41 28.37 29.74
N LEU A 32 3.68 27.76 28.81
CA LEU A 32 2.63 26.77 29.12
C LEU A 32 3.18 25.38 29.49
N THR A 33 4.44 25.07 29.17
CA THR A 33 5.04 23.77 29.52
C THR A 33 5.89 23.79 30.77
N HIS A 34 6.36 24.96 31.24
CA HIS A 34 7.25 25.07 32.41
C HIS A 34 6.74 25.99 33.51
N ARG A 35 5.95 27.03 33.19
CA ARG A 35 5.51 28.03 34.18
C ARG A 35 4.02 27.96 34.50
N HIS A 36 3.20 27.72 33.49
CA HIS A 36 1.74 27.63 33.59
C HIS A 36 1.28 26.25 33.11
N THR A 37 1.80 25.21 33.76
CA THR A 37 1.44 23.81 33.47
C THR A 37 0.01 23.49 33.87
N ASP A 38 -0.51 24.18 34.88
CA ASP A 38 -1.90 24.17 35.30
C ASP A 38 -2.85 24.53 34.15
N LEU A 39 -2.57 25.61 33.42
CA LEU A 39 -3.38 26.05 32.29
C LEU A 39 -3.36 25.06 31.12
N LYS A 40 -2.22 24.39 30.91
CA LYS A 40 -2.07 23.30 29.94
C LYS A 40 -2.92 22.10 30.34
N ASP A 41 -2.92 21.73 31.61
CA ASP A 41 -3.66 20.58 32.12
C ASP A 41 -5.18 20.84 32.11
N GLU A 42 -5.61 22.04 32.50
CA GLU A 42 -7.00 22.51 32.38
C GLU A 42 -7.46 22.48 30.92
N PHE A 43 -6.61 22.90 29.98
CA PHE A 43 -6.91 22.85 28.56
C PHE A 43 -7.18 21.43 28.08
N TYR A 44 -6.29 20.50 28.38
CA TYR A 44 -6.51 19.10 28.00
C TYR A 44 -7.67 18.45 28.75
N ALA A 45 -7.98 18.88 29.99
CA ALA A 45 -9.18 18.44 30.69
C ALA A 45 -10.45 18.91 29.97
N LYS A 46 -10.53 20.19 29.56
CA LYS A 46 -11.67 20.73 28.82
C LYS A 46 -11.81 20.12 27.41
N VAL A 47 -10.71 19.90 26.69
CA VAL A 47 -10.73 19.22 25.39
C VAL A 47 -11.30 17.80 25.53
N ARG A 48 -10.87 17.04 26.56
CA ARG A 48 -11.40 15.70 26.83
C ARG A 48 -12.86 15.74 27.27
N ALA A 49 -13.23 16.66 28.15
CA ALA A 49 -14.59 16.81 28.67
C ALA A 49 -15.60 17.22 27.59
N GLN A 50 -15.19 17.99 26.59
CA GLN A 50 -16.07 18.37 25.48
C GLN A 50 -16.38 17.21 24.52
N GLY A 51 -15.61 16.11 24.56
CA GLY A 51 -15.80 14.97 23.65
C GLY A 51 -15.67 15.31 22.15
N ARG A 52 -15.30 16.56 21.82
CA ARG A 52 -15.08 17.01 20.44
C ARG A 52 -13.74 16.47 19.98
N ILE A 53 -13.80 15.47 19.09
CA ILE A 53 -12.64 15.07 18.28
C ILE A 53 -12.14 16.34 17.58
N PRO A 54 -10.88 16.76 17.72
CA PRO A 54 -10.34 17.90 16.99
C PRO A 54 -10.47 17.68 15.47
N ASP A 55 -10.66 18.75 14.69
CA ASP A 55 -10.78 18.59 13.22
C ASP A 55 -9.54 17.97 12.59
N SER A 56 -8.36 18.19 13.15
CA SER A 56 -7.12 17.53 12.75
C SER A 56 -7.18 16.00 12.96
N GLU A 57 -7.73 15.55 14.09
CA GLU A 57 -7.91 14.12 14.36
C GLU A 57 -9.01 13.51 13.47
N ARG A 58 -10.09 14.26 13.17
CA ARG A 58 -11.09 13.82 12.18
C ARG A 58 -10.47 13.62 10.80
N LYS A 59 -9.67 14.58 10.32
CA LYS A 59 -8.95 14.49 9.05
C LYS A 59 -8.00 13.30 9.03
N LEU A 60 -7.22 13.11 10.09
CA LEU A 60 -6.31 11.98 10.20
C LEU A 60 -7.04 10.63 10.18
N ARG A 61 -8.18 10.51 10.88
CA ARG A 61 -9.03 9.30 10.83
C ARG A 61 -9.58 9.03 9.43
N ALA A 62 -9.97 10.08 8.70
CA ALA A 62 -10.44 9.96 7.32
C ALA A 62 -9.30 9.49 6.38
N GLU A 63 -8.11 10.05 6.53
CA GLU A 63 -6.92 9.64 5.78
C GLU A 63 -6.48 8.21 6.11
N LEU A 64 -6.54 7.81 7.39
CA LEU A 64 -6.27 6.44 7.80
C LEU A 64 -7.27 5.47 7.20
N LYS A 65 -8.55 5.82 7.18
CA LYS A 65 -9.60 5.00 6.54
C LYS A 65 -9.31 4.84 5.04
N LYS A 66 -9.07 5.94 4.34
CA LYS A 66 -8.74 5.94 2.90
C LYS A 66 -7.49 5.10 2.61
N THR A 67 -6.45 5.25 3.42
CA THR A 67 -5.20 4.49 3.26
C THR A 67 -5.42 2.99 3.49
N LYS A 68 -6.23 2.61 4.48
CA LYS A 68 -6.57 1.21 4.74
C LYS A 68 -7.39 0.59 3.60
N GLU A 69 -8.38 1.33 3.08
CA GLU A 69 -9.16 0.91 1.92
C GLU A 69 -8.25 0.67 0.72
N ARG A 70 -7.35 1.62 0.43
CA ARG A 70 -6.40 1.48 -0.68
C ARG A 70 -5.43 0.32 -0.48
N LEU A 71 -4.99 0.07 0.74
CA LEU A 71 -4.13 -1.07 1.06
C LEU A 71 -4.86 -2.40 0.81
N ALA A 72 -6.13 -2.50 1.21
CA ALA A 72 -6.93 -3.69 0.96
C ALA A 72 -7.12 -3.94 -0.55
N GLU A 73 -7.44 -2.89 -1.32
CA GLU A 73 -7.51 -2.98 -2.79
C GLU A 73 -6.21 -3.50 -3.41
N LEU A 74 -5.07 -2.94 -2.98
CA LEU A 74 -3.76 -3.34 -3.51
C LEU A 74 -3.38 -4.78 -3.15
N ILE A 75 -3.75 -5.24 -1.96
CA ILE A 75 -3.55 -6.63 -1.54
C ILE A 75 -4.35 -7.58 -2.43
N GLU A 76 -5.62 -7.27 -2.69
CA GLU A 76 -6.46 -8.12 -3.55
C GLU A 76 -5.98 -8.10 -5.01
N GLU A 77 -5.57 -6.95 -5.53
CA GLU A 77 -4.95 -6.84 -6.85
C GLU A 77 -3.68 -7.68 -6.95
N ASN A 78 -2.82 -7.63 -5.93
CA ASN A 78 -1.57 -8.39 -5.91
C ASN A 78 -1.84 -9.91 -5.89
N LYS A 79 -2.82 -10.37 -5.10
CA LYS A 79 -3.25 -11.77 -5.11
C LYS A 79 -3.77 -12.21 -6.48
N ARG A 80 -4.57 -11.38 -7.15
CA ARG A 80 -5.06 -11.68 -8.51
C ARG A 80 -3.90 -11.82 -9.48
N GLN A 81 -2.97 -10.88 -9.47
CA GLN A 81 -1.80 -10.91 -10.34
C GLN A 81 -0.93 -12.15 -10.09
N GLN A 82 -0.73 -12.54 -8.82
CA GLN A 82 -0.01 -13.77 -8.48
C GLN A 82 -0.71 -15.01 -9.06
N ALA A 83 -2.03 -15.10 -8.93
CA ALA A 83 -2.80 -16.22 -9.49
C ALA A 83 -2.75 -16.27 -11.03
N GLU A 84 -2.75 -15.11 -11.70
CA GLU A 84 -2.57 -15.02 -13.14
C GLU A 84 -1.16 -15.46 -13.57
N ILE A 85 -0.12 -15.01 -12.86
CA ILE A 85 1.28 -15.41 -13.11
C ILE A 85 1.43 -16.93 -12.95
N GLU A 86 0.87 -17.53 -11.90
CA GLU A 86 0.91 -18.99 -11.72
C GLU A 86 0.19 -19.74 -12.85
N THR A 87 -0.92 -19.18 -13.34
CA THR A 87 -1.66 -19.75 -14.47
C THR A 87 -0.85 -19.68 -15.75
N PHE A 88 -0.22 -18.54 -16.04
CA PHE A 88 0.68 -18.42 -17.19
C PHE A 88 1.90 -19.34 -17.07
N ALA A 89 2.50 -19.45 -15.88
CA ALA A 89 3.62 -20.37 -15.65
C ALA A 89 3.24 -21.83 -15.95
N ARG A 90 2.04 -22.26 -15.55
CA ARG A 90 1.51 -23.60 -15.89
C ARG A 90 1.35 -23.79 -17.40
N VAL A 91 0.72 -22.83 -18.09
CA VAL A 91 0.53 -22.89 -19.55
C VAL A 91 1.88 -22.95 -20.27
N VAL A 92 2.83 -22.10 -19.89
CA VAL A 92 4.19 -22.10 -20.47
C VAL A 92 4.87 -23.45 -20.25
N ASN A 93 4.74 -24.05 -19.08
CA ASN A 93 5.33 -25.36 -18.80
C ASN A 93 4.74 -26.46 -19.68
N VAL A 94 3.41 -26.50 -19.83
CA VAL A 94 2.71 -27.44 -20.72
C VAL A 94 3.19 -27.28 -22.16
N LEU A 95 3.17 -26.04 -22.68
CA LEU A 95 3.63 -25.74 -24.04
C LEU A 95 5.10 -26.10 -24.25
N THR A 96 5.95 -25.90 -23.23
CA THR A 96 7.37 -26.27 -23.30
C THR A 96 7.54 -27.78 -23.43
N VAL A 97 6.80 -28.57 -22.65
CA VAL A 97 6.81 -30.04 -22.73
C VAL A 97 6.30 -30.51 -24.09
N GLU A 98 5.17 -29.99 -24.55
CA GLU A 98 4.59 -30.35 -25.85
C GLU A 98 5.55 -30.01 -27.01
N ASN A 99 6.17 -28.82 -26.98
CA ASN A 99 7.13 -28.42 -28.00
C ASN A 99 8.36 -29.33 -28.01
N HIS A 100 8.86 -29.72 -26.83
CA HIS A 100 9.97 -30.65 -26.71
C HIS A 100 9.61 -32.03 -27.30
N GLN A 101 8.43 -32.55 -26.99
CA GLN A 101 7.94 -33.82 -27.54
C GLN A 101 7.80 -33.78 -29.07
N LEU A 102 7.19 -32.73 -29.61
CA LEU A 102 7.02 -32.56 -31.05
C LEU A 102 8.36 -32.45 -31.79
N ARG A 103 9.34 -31.74 -31.21
CA ARG A 103 10.71 -31.68 -31.75
C ARG A 103 11.40 -33.03 -31.70
N GLY A 104 11.26 -33.78 -30.59
CA GLY A 104 11.78 -35.13 -30.45
C GLY A 104 11.21 -36.10 -31.48
N GLN A 105 9.89 -36.10 -31.68
CA GLN A 105 9.22 -36.93 -32.69
C GLN A 105 9.61 -36.55 -34.12
N SER A 106 9.73 -35.25 -34.41
CA SER A 106 10.17 -34.77 -35.72
C SER A 106 11.63 -35.14 -36.01
N GLY A 107 12.49 -35.10 -34.99
CA GLY A 107 13.87 -35.58 -35.06
C GLY A 107 13.96 -37.08 -35.33
N HIS A 108 13.16 -37.90 -34.63
CA HIS A 108 13.10 -39.35 -34.85
C HIS A 108 12.58 -39.70 -36.26
N LYS A 109 11.51 -39.04 -36.71
CA LYS A 109 10.99 -39.22 -38.09
C LYS A 109 12.03 -38.84 -39.14
N ARG A 110 12.76 -37.74 -38.96
CA ARG A 110 13.86 -37.35 -39.87
C ARG A 110 15.00 -38.36 -39.87
N ALA A 111 15.40 -38.90 -38.71
CA ALA A 111 16.45 -39.91 -38.62
C ALA A 111 16.08 -41.21 -39.35
N LEU A 112 14.82 -41.66 -39.22
CA LEU A 112 14.32 -42.86 -39.92
C LEU A 112 14.35 -42.70 -41.45
N VAL A 113 14.00 -41.51 -41.96
CA VAL A 113 14.04 -41.20 -43.40
C VAL A 113 15.48 -41.21 -43.95
N VAL A 114 16.48 -40.78 -43.16
CA VAL A 114 17.89 -40.85 -43.56
C VAL A 114 18.42 -42.29 -43.52
N ALA A 115 17.97 -43.10 -42.57
CA ALA A 115 18.38 -44.51 -42.45
C ALA A 115 17.82 -45.41 -43.58
N LEU A 116 16.73 -45.02 -44.23
CA LEU A 116 16.13 -45.72 -45.37
C LEU A 116 16.79 -45.41 -46.73
N ARG A 117 17.96 -44.75 -46.75
CA ARG A 117 18.71 -44.51 -47.98
C ARG A 117 19.17 -45.87 -48.58
N PRO A 118 18.86 -46.17 -49.85
CA PRO A 118 19.02 -47.51 -50.41
C PRO A 118 20.50 -47.92 -50.50
N ALA A 119 20.73 -49.22 -50.36
CA ALA A 119 22.03 -49.89 -50.46
C ALA A 119 22.71 -49.60 -51.82
N PRO A 120 24.06 -49.60 -51.89
CA PRO A 120 24.77 -49.38 -53.14
C PRO A 120 24.46 -50.51 -54.13
N GLU A 121 24.11 -50.13 -55.36
CA GLU A 121 23.97 -51.02 -56.52
C GLU A 121 25.22 -51.91 -56.66
N PRO A 122 25.10 -53.25 -56.76
CA PRO A 122 26.23 -54.12 -57.07
C PRO A 122 26.67 -53.87 -58.51
N GLY A 123 27.96 -53.57 -58.67
CA GLY A 123 28.54 -52.97 -59.87
C GLY A 123 28.44 -53.78 -61.18
N SER A 124 28.77 -53.08 -62.26
CA SER A 124 29.34 -53.59 -63.51
C SER A 124 30.19 -52.50 -64.15
#